data_AF-A0A5R1NTJ4-F1
#
_entry.id   AF-A0A5R1NTJ4-F1
#
_cell.length_a   1.000
_cell.length_b   1.000
_cell.length_c   1.000
_cell.angle_alpha   90.00
_cell.angle_beta   90.00
_cell.angle_gamma   90.00
#
_symmetry.space_group_name_H-M   'P 1'
#
loop_
_entity.id
_entity.type
_entity.pdbx_description
1 polymer ?
#
loop_
_entity_poly.entity_id
_entity_poly.type
_entity_poly.pdbx_seq_one_letter_code
_entity_poly.pdbx_strand_id
1 'polypeptide(L)'
;MGTVFQSASWQRCRVHQMRNILSIVPRASQEMVASVIRTIFAQPDAKHVQAQFDEVTRMLEHSHPRVAQMLHDARATVDASILTGVIPVPELTAA
;
A
#
# COMPACT_ATOMS: atom_id res chain seq x y z
N MET A 1 16.50 10.52 -17.45
CA MET A 1 15.44 11.07 -16.58
C MET A 1 14.46 9.94 -16.29
N GLY A 2 14.68 9.21 -15.20
CA GLY A 2 13.91 8.02 -14.87
C GLY A 2 12.53 8.39 -14.36
N THR A 3 11.49 8.08 -15.14
CA THR A 3 10.10 8.16 -14.74
C THR A 3 9.84 7.15 -13.63
N VAL A 4 9.93 7.61 -12.39
CA VAL A 4 9.61 6.79 -11.22
C VAL A 4 8.10 6.64 -11.21
N PHE A 5 7.60 5.43 -11.49
CA PHE A 5 6.19 5.08 -11.38
C PHE A 5 5.74 5.33 -9.92
N GLN A 6 5.16 6.50 -9.68
CA GLN A 6 4.53 6.82 -8.40
C GLN A 6 3.27 5.96 -8.18
N SER A 7 2.75 5.34 -9.25
CA SER A 7 1.71 4.31 -9.24
C SER A 7 2.15 2.93 -8.70
N ALA A 8 3.42 2.77 -8.30
CA ALA A 8 4.00 1.48 -7.92
C ALA A 8 4.20 1.31 -6.41
N SER A 9 3.46 1.96 -5.51
CA SER A 9 3.64 1.73 -4.06
C SER A 9 3.31 0.29 -3.64
N TRP A 10 2.23 -0.28 -4.18
CA TRP A 10 1.89 -1.68 -3.97
C TRP A 10 2.66 -2.64 -4.90
N GLN A 11 3.07 -2.18 -6.09
CA GLN A 11 3.97 -2.94 -6.97
C GLN A 11 5.45 -2.92 -6.51
N ARG A 12 5.81 -2.08 -5.56
CA ARG A 12 7.13 -2.13 -4.91
C ARG A 12 7.21 -3.41 -4.08
N CYS A 13 8.42 -3.99 -4.00
CA CYS A 13 8.65 -5.15 -3.16
C CYS A 13 8.24 -4.87 -1.69
N ARG A 14 7.66 -5.88 -1.02
CA ARG A 14 7.18 -5.84 0.39
C ARG A 14 8.14 -5.11 1.35
N VAL A 15 9.44 -5.23 1.10
CA VAL A 15 10.53 -4.58 1.83
C VAL A 15 10.46 -3.05 1.78
N HIS A 16 10.23 -2.46 0.61
CA HIS A 16 10.15 -1.00 0.47
C HIS A 16 8.88 -0.44 1.09
N GLN A 17 7.76 -1.15 0.99
CA GLN A 17 6.53 -0.73 1.67
C GLN A 17 6.71 -0.73 3.19
N MET A 18 7.34 -1.78 3.75
CA MET A 18 7.63 -1.86 5.17
C MET A 18 8.56 -0.73 5.62
N ARG A 19 9.64 -0.44 4.87
CA ARG A 19 10.56 0.67 5.19
C ARG A 19 9.86 2.02 5.20
N ASN A 20 9.00 2.29 4.21
CA ASN A 20 8.26 3.55 4.13
C ASN A 20 7.33 3.73 5.33
N ILE A 21 6.60 2.68 5.70
CA ILE A 21 5.70 2.72 6.86
C ILE A 21 6.51 2.95 8.15
N LEU A 22 7.58 2.18 8.37
CA LEU A 22 8.37 2.30 9.58
C LEU A 22 9.10 3.65 9.71
N SER A 23 9.33 4.37 8.61
CA SER A 23 9.96 5.69 8.64
C SER A 23 9.12 6.77 9.37
N ILE A 24 7.79 6.58 9.45
CA ILE A 24 6.89 7.54 10.10
C ILE A 24 6.31 7.04 11.44
N VAL A 25 6.58 5.77 11.79
CA VAL A 25 6.09 5.14 13.01
C VAL A 25 7.08 5.41 14.15
N PRO A 26 6.61 5.84 15.34
CA PRO A 26 7.46 5.98 16.53
C PRO A 26 8.19 4.68 16.84
N ARG A 27 9.48 4.74 17.19
CA ARG A 27 10.34 3.57 17.39
C ARG A 27 9.75 2.52 18.35
N ALA A 28 9.05 2.98 19.39
CA ALA A 28 8.37 2.12 20.36
C ALA A 28 7.28 1.21 19.77
N SER A 29 6.64 1.63 18.67
CA SER A 29 5.53 0.91 18.03
C SER A 29 5.95 0.19 16.74
N GLN A 30 7.19 0.38 16.27
CA GLN A 30 7.65 -0.14 14.98
C GLN A 30 7.57 -1.66 14.88
N GLU A 31 7.98 -2.40 15.92
CA GLU A 31 7.94 -3.87 15.91
C GLU A 31 6.51 -4.40 15.83
N MET A 32 5.60 -3.81 16.60
CA MET A 32 4.18 -4.16 16.60
C MET A 32 3.56 -3.90 15.23
N VAL A 33 3.72 -2.68 14.68
CA VAL A 33 3.19 -2.31 13.37
C VAL A 33 3.76 -3.21 12.26
N ALA A 34 5.07 -3.50 12.31
CA ALA A 34 5.70 -4.41 11.36
C ALA A 34 5.17 -5.84 11.44
N SER A 35 4.89 -6.33 12.65
CA SER A 35 4.33 -7.67 12.87
C SER A 35 2.93 -7.78 12.27
N VAL A 36 2.07 -6.80 12.59
CA VAL A 36 0.70 -6.73 12.09
C VAL A 36 0.67 -6.68 10.56
N ILE A 37 1.46 -5.81 9.93
CA ILE A 37 1.49 -5.70 8.46
C ILE A 37 2.02 -6.99 7.81
N ARG A 38 2.97 -7.70 8.45
CA ARG A 38 3.46 -8.99 7.96
C ARG A 38 2.34 -10.04 7.87
N THR A 39 1.31 -9.97 8.70
CA THR A 39 0.16 -10.89 8.63
C THR A 39 -0.64 -10.76 7.34
N ILE A 40 -0.67 -9.57 6.72
CA ILE A 40 -1.33 -9.33 5.43
C ILE A 40 -0.62 -10.14 4.34
N PHE A 41 0.71 -10.14 4.35
CA PHE A 41 1.53 -10.86 3.37
C PHE A 41 1.66 -12.37 3.63
N ALA A 42 1.15 -12.85 4.76
CA ALA A 42 1.14 -14.27 5.10
C ALA A 42 -0.12 -14.99 4.56
N GLN A 43 -1.09 -14.25 4.03
CA GLN A 43 -2.34 -14.81 3.53
C GLN A 43 -2.13 -15.61 2.23
N PRO A 44 -2.87 -16.72 2.04
CA PRO A 44 -2.61 -17.67 0.96
C PRO A 44 -3.09 -17.22 -0.42
N ASP A 45 -4.08 -16.33 -0.48
CA ASP A 45 -4.67 -15.84 -1.72
C ASP A 45 -5.12 -14.39 -1.63
N ALA A 46 -5.39 -13.80 -2.80
CA ALA A 46 -5.72 -12.39 -2.93
C ALA A 46 -6.96 -12.00 -2.11
N LYS A 47 -7.97 -12.86 -1.99
CA LYS A 47 -9.20 -12.55 -1.23
C LYS A 47 -8.89 -12.42 0.25
N HIS A 48 -8.10 -13.36 0.80
CA HIS A 48 -7.66 -13.29 2.19
C HIS A 48 -6.70 -12.13 2.43
N VAL A 49 -5.82 -11.81 1.47
CA VAL A 49 -4.98 -10.59 1.55
C VAL A 49 -5.85 -9.33 1.66
N GLN A 50 -6.91 -9.20 0.84
CA GLN A 50 -7.81 -8.05 0.93
C GLN A 50 -8.52 -7.98 2.27
N ALA A 51 -9.10 -9.10 2.72
CA ALA A 51 -9.80 -9.15 4.00
C ALA A 51 -8.87 -8.81 5.18
N GLN A 52 -7.65 -9.36 5.18
CA GLN A 52 -6.65 -9.08 6.22
C GLN A 52 -6.17 -7.64 6.16
N PHE A 53 -6.02 -7.07 4.96
CA PHE A 53 -5.66 -5.68 4.77
C PHE A 53 -6.72 -4.74 5.35
N ASP A 54 -8.00 -5.00 5.07
CA ASP A 54 -9.10 -4.18 5.58
C ASP A 54 -9.15 -4.22 7.11
N GLU A 55 -8.99 -5.40 7.71
CA GLU A 55 -8.99 -5.56 9.17
C GLU A 55 -7.79 -4.87 9.84
N VAL A 56 -6.59 -5.05 9.29
CA VAL A 56 -5.37 -4.38 9.79
C VAL A 56 -5.50 -2.86 9.66
N THR A 57 -6.05 -2.38 8.55
CA THR A 57 -6.20 -0.94 8.32
C THR A 57 -7.20 -0.35 9.30
N ARG A 58 -8.36 -1.00 9.51
CA ARG A 58 -9.35 -0.62 10.52
C ARG A 58 -8.76 -0.52 11.93
N MET A 59 -7.90 -1.48 12.31
CA MET A 59 -7.21 -1.46 13.61
C MET A 59 -6.20 -0.29 13.71
N LEU A 60 -5.47 -0.03 12.63
CA LEU A 60 -4.49 1.04 12.56
C LEU A 60 -5.15 2.43 12.45
N GLU A 61 -6.35 2.55 11.91
CA GLU A 61 -7.10 3.82 11.89
C GLU A 61 -7.31 4.35 13.32
N HIS A 62 -7.59 3.47 14.27
CA HIS A 62 -7.79 3.85 15.66
C HIS A 62 -6.49 4.18 16.41
N SER A 63 -5.42 3.42 16.16
CA SER A 63 -4.16 3.52 16.93
C SER A 63 -3.08 4.39 16.26
N HIS A 64 -3.03 4.36 14.93
CA HIS A 64 -2.00 4.96 14.09
C HIS A 64 -2.61 5.47 12.76
N PRO A 65 -3.49 6.50 12.79
CA PRO A 65 -4.29 6.92 11.64
C PRO A 65 -3.44 7.31 10.42
N ARG A 66 -2.25 7.87 10.63
CA ARG A 66 -1.31 8.21 9.54
C ARG A 66 -0.80 6.97 8.80
N VAL A 67 -0.60 5.85 9.51
CA VAL A 67 -0.18 4.58 8.90
C VAL A 67 -1.31 3.97 8.08
N ALA A 68 -2.54 4.01 8.62
CA ALA A 68 -3.72 3.56 7.89
C ALA A 68 -3.92 4.35 6.59
N GLN A 69 -3.77 5.68 6.63
CA GLN A 69 -3.82 6.51 5.43
C GLN A 69 -2.75 6.09 4.41
N MET A 70 -1.51 5.85 4.83
CA MET A 70 -0.45 5.39 3.93
C MET A 70 -0.73 4.01 3.32
N LEU A 71 -1.41 3.12 4.05
CA LEU A 71 -1.85 1.82 3.52
C LEU A 71 -2.95 2.02 2.48
N HIS A 72 -3.95 2.85 2.76
CA HIS A 72 -5.02 3.20 1.81
C HIS A 72 -4.50 3.88 0.56
N ASP A 73 -3.62 4.88 0.70
CA ASP A 73 -2.99 5.57 -0.44
C ASP A 73 -2.18 4.58 -1.28
N ALA A 74 -1.45 3.67 -0.62
CA ALA A 74 -0.69 2.64 -1.32
C ALA A 74 -1.58 1.69 -2.13
N ARG A 75 -2.81 1.45 -1.67
CA ARG A 75 -3.83 0.61 -2.33
C ARG A 75 -4.57 1.36 -3.43
N ALA A 76 -4.97 2.62 -3.22
CA ALA A 76 -5.66 3.47 -4.19
C ALA A 76 -4.78 3.82 -5.40
N THR A 77 -3.47 3.86 -5.18
CA THR A 77 -2.46 3.97 -6.24
C THR A 77 -2.50 2.79 -7.22
N VAL A 78 -3.05 1.63 -6.81
CA VAL A 78 -3.42 0.52 -7.69
C VAL A 78 -4.79 0.81 -8.27
N ASP A 79 -4.83 1.73 -9.23
CA ASP A 79 -6.07 2.10 -9.89
C ASP A 79 -6.71 0.86 -10.56
N ALA A 80 -8.03 0.76 -10.47
CA ALA A 80 -8.83 -0.39 -10.91
C ALA A 80 -8.67 -0.70 -12.42
N SER A 81 -8.09 0.23 -13.19
CA SER A 81 -7.75 0.10 -14.61
C SER A 81 -6.66 -0.94 -14.90
N ILE A 82 -5.76 -1.23 -13.96
CA ILE A 82 -4.70 -2.25 -14.15
C ILE A 82 -5.27 -3.67 -14.12
N LEU A 83 -6.43 -3.88 -13.47
CA LEU A 83 -7.10 -5.20 -13.47
C LEU A 83 -7.90 -5.48 -14.75
N THR A 84 -8.24 -4.45 -15.54
CA THR A 84 -9.07 -4.59 -16.76
C THR A 84 -8.26 -4.56 -18.07
N GLY A 85 -6.95 -4.34 -18.01
CA GLY A 85 -6.09 -4.35 -19.21
C GLY A 85 -6.31 -3.18 -20.18
N VAL A 86 -6.97 -2.10 -19.74
CA VAL A 86 -7.07 -0.84 -20.50
C VAL A 86 -6.17 0.16 -19.80
N ILE A 87 -5.00 0.41 -20.38
CA ILE A 87 -4.20 1.60 -20.07
C ILE A 87 -4.88 2.75 -20.82
N PRO A 88 -5.59 3.70 -20.17
CA PRO A 88 -5.89 4.96 -20.83
C PRO A 88 -4.55 5.69 -21.01
N VAL A 89 -4.04 5.69 -22.23
CA VAL A 89 -3.00 6.65 -22.63
C VAL A 89 -3.65 8.03 -22.48
N PRO A 90 -3.15 8.93 -21.63
CA PRO A 90 -3.61 10.31 -21.68
C PRO A 90 -3.23 10.84 -23.06
N GLU A 91 -4.27 11.16 -23.83
CA GLU A 91 -4.18 11.84 -25.10
C GLU A 91 -3.25 13.05 -24.92
N LEU A 92 -2.13 13.03 -25.62
CA LEU A 92 -1.20 14.15 -25.74
C LEU A 92 -1.90 15.24 -26.55
N THR A 93 -2.78 15.99 -25.89
CA THR A 93 -3.35 17.21 -26.44
C THR A 93 -2.72 18.40 -25.73
N ALA A 94 -1.97 19.16 -26.53
CA ALA A 94 -1.42 20.50 -26.31
C ALA A 94 -0.14 20.62 -25.45
N ALA A 95 1.03 20.64 -26.09
CA ALA A 95 1.65 21.88 -26.60
C ALA A 95 2.90 21.56 -27.43
#